data_AF-A0A955XK67-F1
#
_entry.id   AF-A0A955XK67-F1
#
_cell.length_a   1.000
_cell.length_b   1.000
_cell.length_c   1.000
_cell.angle_alpha   90.00
_cell.angle_beta   90.00
_cell.angle_gamma   90.00
#
_symmetry.space_group_name_H-M   'P 1'
#
loop_
_entity.id
_entity.type
_entity.pdbx_description
1 polymer ?
#
loop_
_entity_poly.entity_id
_entity_poly.type
_entity_poly.pdbx_seq_one_letter_code
_entity_poly.pdbx_strand_id
1 'polypeptide(L)' 'MFDIDLRQALVAFLSIVISLTVHEFAHAFVADRLGDPTPRQHGRLTLNPMVLFCAHVFGALI' A
#
# COMPACT_ATOMS: atom_id res chain seq x y z
N MET A 1 4.90 -22.48 20.22
CA MET A 1 3.78 -23.29 19.72
C MET A 1 2.97 -22.42 18.78
N PHE A 2 3.37 -22.36 17.52
CA PHE A 2 2.60 -21.76 16.43
C PHE A 2 2.77 -22.69 15.25
N ASP A 3 1.84 -23.64 15.10
CA ASP A 3 1.70 -24.39 13.86
C ASP A 3 1.06 -23.46 12.84
N ILE A 4 1.88 -22.60 12.21
CA ILE A 4 1.42 -21.73 11.13
C ILE A 4 1.21 -22.62 9.91
N ASP A 5 -0.03 -23.01 9.68
CA ASP A 5 -0.42 -23.71 8.47
C ASP A 5 -0.17 -22.85 7.23
N LEU A 6 0.20 -23.48 6.11
CA LEU A 6 0.37 -22.81 4.81
C LEU A 6 -0.87 -21.96 4.43
N ARG A 7 -2.06 -22.43 4.81
CA ARG A 7 -3.32 -21.70 4.65
C ARG A 7 -3.34 -20.39 5.43
N GLN A 8 -2.91 -20.41 6.69
CA GLN A 8 -2.87 -19.21 7.54
C GLN A 8 -1.80 -18.23 7.03
N ALA A 9 -0.64 -18.74 6.63
CA ALA A 9 0.42 -17.93 6.03
C ALA A 9 -0.05 -17.21 4.75
N LEU A 10 -0.75 -17.93 3.86
CA LEU A 10 -1.33 -17.35 2.63
C LEU A 10 -2.37 -16.27 2.92
N VAL A 11 -3.28 -16.51 3.85
CA VAL A 11 -4.31 -15.54 4.23
C VAL A 11 -3.67 -14.29 4.86
N ALA A 12 -2.69 -14.48 5.75
CA ALA A 12 -1.96 -13.37 6.36
C ALA A 12 -1.19 -12.55 5.32
N PHE A 13 -0.49 -13.22 4.40
CA PHE A 13 0.24 -12.57 3.31
C PHE A 13 -0.70 -11.72 2.45
N LEU A 14 -1.82 -12.28 2.01
CA LEU A 14 -2.79 -11.56 1.18
C LEU A 14 -3.40 -10.37 1.94
N SER A 15 -3.70 -10.55 3.23
CA SER A 15 -4.24 -9.49 4.08
C SER A 15 -3.27 -8.33 4.25
N ILE A 16 -1.98 -8.60 4.44
CA ILE A 16 -0.94 -7.57 4.56
C ILE A 16 -0.80 -6.80 3.25
N VAL A 17 -0.76 -7.49 2.10
CA VAL A 17 -0.64 -6.84 0.79
C VAL A 17 -1.80 -5.87 0.54
N ILE A 18 -3.03 -6.29 0.85
CA ILE A 18 -4.22 -5.43 0.71
C ILE A 18 -4.18 -4.28 1.71
N SER A 19 -3.84 -4.56 2.98
CA SER A 19 -3.78 -3.54 4.03
C SER A 19 -2.75 -2.46 3.71
N LEU A 20 -1.56 -2.84 3.22
CA LEU A 20 -0.52 -1.89 2.80
C LEU A 20 -0.96 -1.08 1.58
N THR A 21 -1.64 -1.73 0.63
CA THR A 21 -2.17 -1.04 -0.56
C THR A 21 -3.12 0.09 -0.17
N VAL A 22 -4.04 -0.17 0.76
CA VAL A 22 -4.99 0.85 1.22
C VAL A 22 -4.30 1.91 2.09
N HIS A 23 -3.33 1.52 2.92
CA HIS A 23 -2.59 2.43 3.79
C HIS A 23 -1.84 3.51 2.99
N GLU A 24 -1.09 3.12 1.97
CA GLU A 24 -0.31 4.06 1.15
C GLU A 24 -1.21 4.90 0.23
N PHE A 25 -2.32 4.34 -0.26
CA PHE A 25 -3.33 5.13 -0.96
C PHE A 25 -3.91 6.23 -0.07
N ALA A 26 -4.18 5.93 1.20
CA ALA A 26 -4.69 6.92 2.14
C ALA A 26 -3.68 8.07 2.37
N HIS A 27 -2.39 7.77 2.48
CA HIS A 27 -1.34 8.79 2.55
C HIS A 27 -1.27 9.65 1.30
N ALA A 28 -1.25 9.03 0.12
CA ALA A 28 -1.27 9.74 -1.16
C ALA A 28 -2.52 10.64 -1.31
N PHE A 29 -3.68 10.16 -0.85
CA PHE A 29 -4.93 10.90 -0.86
C PHE A 29 -4.90 12.08 0.12
N VAL A 30 -4.40 11.89 1.34
CA VAL A 30 -4.29 12.97 2.33
C VAL A 30 -3.27 14.02 1.89
N ALA A 31 -2.10 13.63 1.37
CA ALA A 31 -1.10 14.54 0.83
C ALA A 31 -1.65 15.38 -0.34
N ASP A 32 -2.38 14.74 -1.26
CA ASP A 32 -3.06 15.44 -2.37
C ASP A 32 -4.11 16.43 -1.87
N ARG A 33 -4.85 16.09 -0.81
CA ARG A 33 -5.84 16.96 -0.18
C ARG A 33 -5.20 18.08 0.64
N LEU A 34 -4.02 17.87 1.20
CA LEU A 34 -3.23 18.90 1.89
C LEU A 34 -2.48 19.83 0.92
N GLY A 35 -2.51 19.55 -0.39
CA GLY A 35 -1.95 20.41 -1.43
C GLY A 35 -0.58 19.98 -1.94
N ASP A 36 -0.10 18.78 -1.61
CA ASP A 36 1.07 18.20 -2.27
C ASP A 36 0.66 17.66 -3.66
N PRO A 37 1.14 18.25 -4.77
CA PRO A 37 0.77 17.81 -6.11
C PRO A 37 1.52 16.54 -6.56
N THR A 38 2.55 16.09 -5.83
CA THR A 38 3.38 14.95 -6.25
C THR A 38 2.60 13.64 -6.45
N PRO A 39 1.61 13.25 -5.63
CA PRO A 39 0.88 11.99 -5.83
C PRO A 39 0.03 12.02 -7.11
N ARG A 40 -0.57 13.17 -7.42
CA ARG A 40 -1.38 13.37 -8.62
C ARG A 40 -0.53 13.42 -9.90
N GLN A 41 0.60 14.12 -9.84
CA GLN A 41 1.51 14.26 -10.98
C GLN A 41 2.18 12.93 -11.36
N HIS A 42 2.45 12.06 -10.38
CA HIS A 42 3.01 10.75 -10.62
C HIS A 42 1.95 9.67 -10.93
N GLY A 43 0.66 10.03 -11.03
CA GLY A 43 -0.42 9.07 -11.26
C GLY A 43 -0.61 8.05 -10.12
N ARG A 44 -0.19 8.40 -8.91
CA ARG A 44 -0.19 7.53 -7.72
C ARG A 44 -1.52 7.52 -6.96
N LEU A 45 -2.51 8.33 -7.38
CA LEU A 45 -3.90 8.26 -6.90
C LEU A 45 -4.65 7.10 -7.58
N THR A 46 -4.14 5.88 -7.42
CA THR A 46 -4.75 4.68 -7.98
C THR A 46 -4.79 3.57 -6.94
N LEU A 47 -5.89 2.83 -6.90
CA LEU A 47 -6.04 1.63 -6.07
C LEU A 47 -5.41 0.39 -6.72
N ASN A 48 -4.61 0.57 -7.78
CA ASN A 48 -3.91 -0.52 -8.43
C ASN A 48 -2.67 -0.91 -7.60
N PRO A 49 -2.66 -2.10 -6.96
CA PRO A 49 -1.56 -2.52 -6.11
C PRO A 49 -0.23 -2.64 -6.87
N MET A 50 -0.23 -2.88 -8.18
CA MET A 50 1.03 -2.98 -8.95
C MET A 50 1.73 -1.65 -9.13
N VAL A 51 0.97 -0.56 -9.34
CA VAL A 51 1.52 0.79 -9.51
C VAL A 51 2.08 1.27 -8.18
N LEU A 52 1.37 0.97 -7.10
CA LEU A 52 1.73 1.32 -5.74
C LEU A 52 2.96 0.54 -5.27
N PHE A 53 2.97 -0.78 -5.43
CA PHE A 53 4.10 -1.63 -5.05
C PHE A 53 5.36 -1.28 -5.86
N CYS A 54 5.25 -0.99 -7.16
CA CYS A 54 6.41 -0.61 -7.97
C CYS A 54 6.95 0.80 -7.66
N ALA A 55 6.07 1.71 -7.24
CA ALA A 55 6.46 3.07 -6.86
C ALA A 55 6.96 3.18 -5.41
N HIS A 56 6.60 2.22 -4.56
CA HIS A 56 6.67 2.37 -3.10
C HIS A 56 7.04 1.08 -2.35
N VAL A 57 7.97 0.26 -2.86
CA VAL A 57 8.35 -1.00 -2.18
C VAL A 57 8.78 -0.78 -0.72
N PHE A 58 9.38 0.37 -0.32
CA PHE A 58 9.81 0.58 1.07
C PHE A 58 10.09 2.07 1.46
N GLY A 59 9.62 3.05 0.67
CA GLY A 59 10.28 4.37 0.57
C GLY A 59 9.74 5.56 1.38
N ALA A 60 8.53 5.49 1.96
CA ALA A 60 8.02 6.56 2.83
C ALA A 60 7.38 5.93 4.07
N LEU A 61 8.22 5.37 4.93
CA LEU A 61 7.86 5.09 6.31
C LEU A 61 7.22 6.36 6.91
N ILE A 62 5.94 6.27 7.28
CA ILE A 62 5.19 7.30 8.03
C ILE A 62 4.71 8.48 7.17
#